data_AF-A0A4D4KJ89-F1
#
_entry.id   AF-A0A4D4KJ89-F1
#
_cell.length_a   1.000
_cell.length_b   1.000
_cell.length_c   1.000
_cell.angle_alpha   90.00
_cell.angle_beta   90.00
_cell.angle_gamma   90.00
#
_symmetry.space_group_name_H-M   'P 1'
#
loop_
_entity.id
_entity.type
_entity.pdbx_description
1 polymer ?
#
loop_
_entity_poly.entity_id
_entity_poly.type
_entity_poly.pdbx_seq_one_letter_code
_entity_poly.pdbx_strand_id
1 'polypeptide(L)'
;MREFTVPPMATAPQAGGLADAVFDHADADPRRVALARKTADDRWQDVTAGQFRDEVTALAKGLLAQGVRFGDRVAIMCPTRYEWTLFDFALWTVGAQSVPLYPTSSAEQVCWMLHDAGVSACVVEHEDHAMTVGSVVGRLPHLRRLWQLDAGALEELLAAGESVEDDLVERHRLAVTPSSPRPSSTPRAPPAAPRAA
;
A
#
# COMPACT_ATOMS: atom_id res chain seq x y z
N MET A 1 3.83 -4.47 -37.15
CA MET A 1 3.54 -5.13 -35.87
C MET A 1 2.11 -5.65 -35.95
N ARG A 2 1.88 -6.96 -35.84
CA ARG A 2 0.51 -7.53 -35.86
C ARG A 2 0.04 -7.57 -34.42
N GLU A 3 -0.96 -6.75 -34.10
CA GLU A 3 -1.61 -6.76 -32.80
C GLU A 3 -2.62 -7.92 -32.78
N PHE A 4 -2.49 -8.79 -31.78
CA PHE A 4 -3.43 -9.86 -31.54
C PHE A 4 -4.23 -9.50 -30.28
N THR A 5 -5.55 -9.41 -30.41
CA THR A 5 -6.45 -9.19 -29.28
C THR A 5 -7.29 -10.44 -29.09
N VAL A 6 -7.24 -11.04 -27.91
CA VAL A 6 -8.10 -12.17 -27.53
C VAL A 6 -9.29 -11.61 -26.74
N PRO A 7 -10.54 -11.92 -27.12
CA PRO A 7 -11.69 -11.47 -26.35
C PRO A 7 -11.67 -12.05 -24.93
N PRO A 8 -12.06 -11.27 -23.91
CA PRO A 8 -12.05 -11.74 -22.53
C PRO A 8 -12.97 -12.96 -22.36
N MET A 9 -12.42 -14.03 -21.79
CA MET A 9 -13.12 -15.31 -21.60
C MET A 9 -14.04 -15.33 -20.38
N ALA A 10 -13.92 -14.36 -19.49
CA ALA A 10 -14.71 -14.23 -18.28
C ALA A 10 -15.35 -12.85 -18.17
N THR A 11 -16.55 -12.79 -17.60
CA THR A 11 -17.20 -11.52 -17.27
C THR A 11 -16.43 -10.87 -16.14
N ALA A 12 -16.12 -9.57 -16.27
CA ALA A 12 -15.46 -8.84 -15.20
C ALA A 12 -16.33 -8.88 -13.93
N PRO A 13 -15.75 -9.15 -12.75
CA PRO A 13 -16.49 -9.07 -11.50
C PRO A 13 -17.12 -7.67 -11.37
N GLN A 14 -18.34 -7.63 -10.85
CA GLN A 14 -19.10 -6.37 -10.67
C GLN A 14 -18.97 -5.80 -9.26
N ALA A 15 -18.47 -6.60 -8.31
CA ALA A 15 -18.28 -6.27 -6.92
C ALA A 15 -17.00 -6.91 -6.38
N GLY A 16 -16.50 -6.34 -5.30
CA GLY A 16 -15.32 -6.80 -4.60
C GLY A 16 -14.03 -6.10 -5.02
N GLY A 17 -13.06 -6.06 -4.12
CA GLY A 17 -11.72 -5.53 -4.32
C GLY A 17 -10.66 -6.61 -4.07
N LEU A 18 -9.40 -6.31 -4.44
CA LEU A 18 -8.27 -7.21 -4.16
C LEU A 18 -8.14 -7.54 -2.66
N ALA A 19 -8.59 -6.62 -1.79
CA ALA A 19 -8.61 -6.83 -0.36
C ALA A 19 -9.47 -8.02 0.08
N ASP A 20 -10.57 -8.32 -0.63
CA ASP A 20 -11.54 -9.34 -0.20
C ASP A 20 -10.95 -10.73 -0.13
N ALA A 21 -9.92 -11.04 -0.94
CA ALA A 21 -9.24 -12.31 -0.88
C ALA A 21 -8.70 -12.64 0.53
N VAL A 22 -8.26 -11.63 1.29
CA VAL A 22 -7.77 -11.81 2.67
C VAL A 22 -8.91 -12.22 3.60
N PHE A 23 -10.05 -11.57 3.48
CA PHE A 23 -11.22 -11.82 4.32
C PHE A 23 -11.88 -13.15 3.94
N ASP A 24 -12.07 -13.42 2.66
CA ASP A 24 -12.62 -14.68 2.15
C ASP A 24 -11.78 -15.89 2.59
N HIS A 25 -10.45 -15.77 2.56
CA HIS A 25 -9.56 -16.82 3.04
C HIS A 25 -9.65 -17.01 4.56
N ALA A 26 -9.73 -15.93 5.33
CA ALA A 26 -9.86 -15.99 6.78
C ALA A 26 -11.21 -16.58 7.21
N ASP A 27 -12.29 -16.29 6.47
CA ASP A 27 -13.62 -16.82 6.75
C ASP A 27 -13.74 -18.31 6.36
N ALA A 28 -13.09 -18.70 5.25
CA ALA A 28 -13.09 -20.09 4.79
C ALA A 28 -12.22 -21.02 5.65
N ASP A 29 -10.99 -20.61 5.98
CA ASP A 29 -10.08 -21.34 6.86
C ASP A 29 -9.11 -20.40 7.58
N PRO A 30 -9.43 -19.92 8.80
CA PRO A 30 -8.60 -18.97 9.51
C PRO A 30 -7.24 -19.55 9.94
N ARG A 31 -7.10 -20.89 9.99
CA ARG A 31 -5.86 -21.56 10.44
C ARG A 31 -4.93 -21.91 9.29
N ARG A 32 -5.36 -21.72 8.04
CA ARG A 32 -4.51 -21.91 6.87
C ARG A 32 -3.33 -20.96 6.93
N VAL A 33 -2.10 -21.47 6.83
CA VAL A 33 -0.91 -20.63 6.64
C VAL A 33 -1.01 -19.96 5.27
N ALA A 34 -1.01 -18.62 5.26
CA ALA A 34 -1.16 -17.80 4.06
C ALA A 34 0.18 -17.15 3.66
N LEU A 35 0.95 -16.72 4.65
CA LEU A 35 2.22 -16.01 4.47
C LEU A 35 3.25 -16.51 5.49
N ALA A 36 4.50 -16.16 5.27
CA ALA A 36 5.55 -16.29 6.26
C ALA A 36 6.35 -14.98 6.32
N ARG A 37 6.77 -14.58 7.52
CA ARG A 37 7.58 -13.38 7.74
C ARG A 37 8.86 -13.72 8.49
N LYS A 38 9.90 -12.92 8.28
CA LYS A 38 11.13 -13.01 9.05
C LYS A 38 10.97 -12.19 10.33
N THR A 39 11.30 -12.79 11.47
CA THR A 39 11.34 -12.11 12.77
C THR A 39 12.66 -11.34 12.93
N ALA A 40 12.73 -10.47 13.94
CA ALA A 40 13.96 -9.76 14.29
C ALA A 40 15.15 -10.71 14.58
N ASP A 41 14.88 -11.94 15.04
CA ASP A 41 15.87 -12.98 15.28
C ASP A 41 16.28 -13.75 14.00
N ASP A 42 15.95 -13.25 12.82
CA ASP A 42 16.21 -13.89 11.52
C ASP A 42 15.47 -15.22 11.28
N ARG A 43 14.49 -15.56 12.14
CA ARG A 43 13.68 -16.79 12.02
C ARG A 43 12.41 -16.55 11.21
N TRP A 44 12.05 -17.51 10.38
CA TRP A 44 10.76 -17.52 9.70
C TRP A 44 9.63 -17.88 10.66
N GLN A 45 8.54 -17.13 10.57
CA GLN A 45 7.31 -17.33 11.31
C GLN A 45 6.14 -17.38 10.33
N ASP A 46 5.36 -18.45 10.42
CA ASP A 46 4.12 -18.59 9.65
C ASP A 46 3.06 -17.61 10.14
N VAL A 47 2.32 -17.05 9.19
CA VAL A 47 1.17 -16.17 9.42
C VAL A 47 -0.05 -16.84 8.79
N THR A 48 -1.03 -17.13 9.63
CA THR A 48 -2.31 -17.73 9.20
C THR A 48 -3.21 -16.69 8.53
N ALA A 49 -4.18 -17.15 7.74
CA ALA A 49 -5.16 -16.27 7.09
C ALA A 49 -5.93 -15.41 8.11
N GLY A 50 -6.32 -15.98 9.25
CA GLY A 50 -6.98 -15.24 10.33
C GLY A 50 -6.09 -14.15 10.91
N GLN A 51 -4.83 -14.48 11.22
CA GLN A 51 -3.86 -13.49 11.70
C GLN A 51 -3.60 -12.38 10.68
N PHE A 52 -3.47 -12.72 9.41
CA PHE A 52 -3.24 -11.72 8.36
C PHE A 52 -4.43 -10.77 8.23
N ARG A 53 -5.67 -11.29 8.24
CA ARG A 53 -6.91 -10.50 8.23
C ARG A 53 -7.00 -9.57 9.43
N ASP A 54 -6.64 -10.04 10.62
CA ASP A 54 -6.62 -9.23 11.84
C ASP A 54 -5.59 -8.10 11.74
N GLU A 55 -4.37 -8.40 11.28
CA GLU A 55 -3.30 -7.40 11.09
C GLU A 55 -3.65 -6.38 10.00
N VAL A 56 -4.23 -6.81 8.87
CA VAL A 56 -4.72 -5.91 7.80
C VAL A 56 -5.80 -4.98 8.32
N THR A 57 -6.75 -5.51 9.09
CA THR A 57 -7.83 -4.72 9.70
C THR A 57 -7.27 -3.70 10.68
N ALA A 58 -6.36 -4.11 11.57
CA ALA A 58 -5.73 -3.21 12.54
C ALA A 58 -4.93 -2.09 11.86
N LEU A 59 -4.16 -2.40 10.79
CA LEU A 59 -3.45 -1.37 10.04
C LEU A 59 -4.40 -0.45 9.27
N ALA A 60 -5.47 -0.97 8.67
CA ALA A 60 -6.49 -0.17 8.00
C ALA A 60 -7.13 0.85 8.96
N LYS A 61 -7.42 0.43 10.20
CA LYS A 61 -7.90 1.32 11.28
C LYS A 61 -6.90 2.45 11.56
N GLY A 62 -5.62 2.11 11.69
CA GLY A 62 -4.53 3.06 11.86
C GLY A 62 -4.43 4.10 10.74
N LEU A 63 -4.50 3.64 9.49
CA LEU A 63 -4.47 4.50 8.31
C LEU A 63 -5.67 5.46 8.28
N LEU A 64 -6.88 4.97 8.59
CA LEU A 64 -8.07 5.81 8.71
C LEU A 64 -7.94 6.85 9.83
N ALA A 65 -7.43 6.45 10.99
CA ALA A 65 -7.17 7.36 12.11
C ALA A 65 -6.16 8.46 11.74
N GLN A 66 -5.12 8.12 10.98
CA GLN A 66 -4.11 9.07 10.51
C GLN A 66 -4.57 9.94 9.31
N GLY A 67 -5.79 9.72 8.81
CA GLY A 67 -6.41 10.58 7.82
C GLY A 67 -6.35 10.07 6.38
N VAL A 68 -5.91 8.83 6.14
CA VAL A 68 -5.99 8.20 4.81
C VAL A 68 -7.45 7.99 4.45
N ARG A 69 -7.84 8.36 3.23
CA ARG A 69 -9.22 8.26 2.74
C ARG A 69 -9.29 7.46 1.44
N PHE A 70 -10.52 7.12 1.07
CA PHE A 70 -10.79 6.47 -0.21
C PHE A 70 -10.24 7.30 -1.37
N GLY A 71 -9.50 6.66 -2.28
CA GLY A 71 -8.87 7.29 -3.43
C GLY A 71 -7.54 7.98 -3.14
N ASP A 72 -7.10 8.07 -1.88
CA ASP A 72 -5.76 8.56 -1.56
C ASP A 72 -4.69 7.62 -2.11
N ARG A 73 -3.50 8.17 -2.34
CA ARG A 73 -2.35 7.44 -2.86
C ARG A 73 -1.24 7.49 -1.84
N VAL A 74 -0.80 6.31 -1.43
CA VAL A 74 0.25 6.13 -0.43
C VAL A 74 1.43 5.44 -1.09
N ALA A 75 2.57 6.11 -1.11
CA ALA A 75 3.78 5.51 -1.64
C ALA A 75 4.39 4.52 -0.65
N ILE A 76 4.97 3.44 -1.17
CA ILE A 76 5.70 2.44 -0.38
C ILE A 76 7.09 2.31 -1.00
N MET A 77 8.12 2.64 -0.22
CA MET A 77 9.53 2.58 -0.60
C MET A 77 10.28 1.68 0.38
N CYS A 78 10.16 0.36 0.20
CA CYS A 78 10.91 -0.63 0.94
C CYS A 78 11.24 -1.88 0.06
N PRO A 79 12.17 -2.74 0.47
CA PRO A 79 12.38 -4.05 -0.15
C PRO A 79 11.16 -4.97 0.01
N THR A 80 11.18 -6.13 -0.64
CA THR A 80 10.15 -7.15 -0.47
C THR A 80 10.17 -7.71 0.97
N ARG A 81 9.34 -7.13 1.83
CA ARG A 81 9.12 -7.54 3.22
C ARG A 81 7.63 -7.70 3.52
N TYR A 82 7.32 -8.32 4.64
CA TYR A 82 5.95 -8.62 5.03
C TYR A 82 5.08 -7.36 5.14
N GLU A 83 5.64 -6.29 5.68
CA GLU A 83 4.98 -5.00 5.88
C GLU A 83 4.58 -4.38 4.56
N TRP A 84 5.34 -4.57 3.47
CA TRP A 84 4.91 -4.12 2.15
C TRP A 84 3.53 -4.72 1.82
N THR A 85 3.43 -6.05 1.88
CA THR A 85 2.19 -6.78 1.58
C THR A 85 1.07 -6.35 2.53
N LEU A 86 1.38 -6.20 3.81
CA LEU A 86 0.42 -5.74 4.82
C LEU A 86 -0.14 -4.35 4.49
N PHE A 87 0.72 -3.40 4.12
CA PHE A 87 0.30 -2.05 3.70
C PHE A 87 -0.52 -2.06 2.42
N ASP A 88 -0.15 -2.85 1.40
CA ASP A 88 -0.94 -2.98 0.17
C ASP A 88 -2.37 -3.40 0.48
N PHE A 89 -2.54 -4.48 1.26
CA PHE A 89 -3.88 -4.97 1.61
C PHE A 89 -4.65 -4.02 2.53
N ALA A 90 -3.99 -3.36 3.48
CA ALA A 90 -4.63 -2.36 4.33
C ALA A 90 -5.09 -1.12 3.53
N LEU A 91 -4.27 -0.65 2.59
CA LEU A 91 -4.61 0.45 1.68
C LEU A 91 -5.79 0.09 0.78
N TRP A 92 -5.77 -1.09 0.17
CA TRP A 92 -6.90 -1.56 -0.65
C TRP A 92 -8.17 -1.74 0.18
N THR A 93 -8.06 -2.16 1.44
CA THR A 93 -9.20 -2.29 2.36
C THR A 93 -9.86 -0.94 2.63
N VAL A 94 -9.08 0.14 2.79
CA VAL A 94 -9.66 1.50 2.99
C VAL A 94 -10.07 2.18 1.68
N GLY A 95 -9.79 1.55 0.53
CA GLY A 95 -10.01 2.08 -0.81
C GLY A 95 -8.95 3.07 -1.30
N ALA A 96 -7.78 3.09 -0.66
CA ALA A 96 -6.60 3.84 -1.10
C ALA A 96 -5.75 3.01 -2.08
N GLN A 97 -4.82 3.66 -2.77
CA GLN A 97 -3.88 3.02 -3.70
C GLN A 97 -2.48 3.04 -3.13
N SER A 98 -1.79 1.91 -3.24
CA SER A 98 -0.34 1.88 -3.08
C SER A 98 0.37 2.36 -4.35
N VAL A 99 1.44 3.12 -4.17
CA VAL A 99 2.34 3.57 -5.24
C VAL A 99 3.73 2.99 -4.96
N PRO A 100 4.17 1.96 -5.70
CA PRO A 100 5.47 1.34 -5.47
C PRO A 100 6.59 2.32 -5.84
N LEU A 101 7.58 2.47 -4.96
CA LEU A 101 8.81 3.20 -5.24
C LEU A 101 10.02 2.29 -5.01
N TYR A 102 10.98 2.34 -5.93
CA TYR A 102 12.22 1.59 -5.78
C TYR A 102 13.15 2.28 -4.77
N PRO A 103 13.65 1.55 -3.75
CA PRO A 103 14.65 2.04 -2.79
C PRO A 103 15.89 2.68 -3.44
N THR A 104 16.27 2.22 -4.62
CA THR A 104 17.45 2.68 -5.38
C THR A 104 17.19 3.93 -6.24
N SER A 105 15.98 4.51 -6.19
CA SER A 105 15.64 5.71 -6.96
C SER A 105 16.36 6.93 -6.41
N SER A 106 16.86 7.79 -7.28
CA SER A 106 17.41 9.09 -6.87
C SER A 106 16.31 10.01 -6.31
N ALA A 107 16.71 11.00 -5.50
CA ALA A 107 15.79 11.99 -4.94
C ALA A 107 14.93 12.70 -6.01
N GLU A 108 15.48 12.98 -7.19
CA GLU A 108 14.74 13.61 -8.28
C GLU A 108 13.68 12.67 -8.87
N GLN A 109 14.01 11.38 -9.04
CA GLN A 109 13.04 10.38 -9.49
C GLN A 109 11.93 10.18 -8.46
N VAL A 110 12.28 10.12 -7.17
CA VAL A 110 11.31 10.05 -6.06
C VAL A 110 10.40 11.26 -6.07
N CYS A 111 10.95 12.48 -6.17
CA CYS A 111 10.16 13.70 -6.25
C CYS A 111 9.18 13.67 -7.44
N TRP A 112 9.66 13.29 -8.62
CA TRP A 112 8.83 13.22 -9.82
C TRP A 112 7.69 12.21 -9.65
N MET A 113 7.98 10.99 -9.18
CA MET A 113 6.97 9.94 -8.98
C MET A 113 5.93 10.35 -7.94
N LEU A 114 6.36 10.86 -6.78
CA LEU A 114 5.46 11.30 -5.71
C LEU A 114 4.57 12.45 -6.16
N HIS A 115 5.12 13.41 -6.90
CA HIS A 115 4.37 14.54 -7.43
C HIS A 115 3.39 14.11 -8.54
N ASP A 116 3.84 13.37 -9.55
CA ASP A 116 3.01 12.96 -10.70
C ASP A 116 1.87 12.04 -10.25
N ALA A 117 2.15 11.14 -9.31
CA ALA A 117 1.13 10.28 -8.74
C ALA A 117 0.20 11.01 -7.77
N GLY A 118 0.51 12.22 -7.30
CA GLY A 118 -0.32 12.95 -6.33
C GLY A 118 -0.37 12.27 -4.95
N VAL A 119 0.77 11.76 -4.49
CA VAL A 119 0.87 10.97 -3.26
C VAL A 119 0.59 11.83 -2.03
N SER A 120 -0.28 11.33 -1.13
CA SER A 120 -0.67 12.02 0.10
C SER A 120 0.12 11.56 1.33
N ALA A 121 0.66 10.34 1.31
CA ALA A 121 1.52 9.82 2.36
C ALA A 121 2.60 8.88 1.78
N CYS A 122 3.73 8.73 2.46
CA CYS A 122 4.80 7.84 2.04
C CYS A 122 5.25 6.96 3.21
N VAL A 123 5.41 5.66 2.98
CA VAL A 123 6.01 4.70 3.89
C VAL A 123 7.38 4.35 3.36
N VAL A 124 8.40 4.46 4.19
CA VAL A 124 9.79 4.12 3.86
C VAL A 124 10.33 3.12 4.88
N GLU A 125 11.34 2.35 4.49
CA GLU A 125 11.98 1.40 5.42
C GLU A 125 12.83 2.10 6.50
N HIS A 126 13.91 2.77 6.09
CA HIS A 126 14.95 3.27 6.98
C HIS A 126 15.24 4.76 6.76
N GLU A 127 16.15 5.31 7.58
CA GLU A 127 16.43 6.74 7.69
C GLU A 127 16.92 7.35 6.37
N ASP A 128 17.83 6.71 5.63
CA ASP A 128 18.30 7.26 4.34
C ASP A 128 17.16 7.44 3.31
N HIS A 129 16.17 6.54 3.29
CA HIS A 129 14.98 6.71 2.44
C HIS A 129 14.11 7.86 2.93
N ALA A 130 13.95 8.01 4.25
CA ALA A 130 13.24 9.14 4.84
C ALA A 130 13.93 10.47 4.50
N MET A 131 15.26 10.53 4.57
CA MET A 131 16.05 11.70 4.16
C MET A 131 15.93 11.98 2.67
N THR A 132 15.89 10.95 1.83
CA THR A 132 15.69 11.10 0.37
C THR A 132 14.36 11.79 0.08
N VAL A 133 13.27 11.32 0.68
CA VAL A 133 11.93 11.96 0.55
C VAL A 133 11.92 13.35 1.20
N GLY A 134 12.53 13.49 2.38
CA GLY A 134 12.64 14.74 3.13
C GLY A 134 13.37 15.83 2.37
N SER A 135 14.40 15.49 1.59
CA SER A 135 15.16 16.45 0.76
C SER A 135 14.32 17.12 -0.33
N VAL A 136 13.20 16.49 -0.72
CA VAL A 136 12.30 16.98 -1.79
C VAL A 136 10.91 17.35 -1.29
N VAL A 137 10.62 17.25 0.01
CA VAL A 137 9.28 17.48 0.60
C VAL A 137 8.71 18.86 0.24
N GLY A 138 9.55 19.89 0.13
CA GLY A 138 9.13 21.24 -0.25
C GLY A 138 8.55 21.35 -1.67
N ARG A 139 8.75 20.34 -2.52
CA ARG A 139 8.22 20.23 -3.88
C ARG A 139 7.00 19.30 -3.98
N LEU A 140 6.53 18.75 -2.87
CA LEU A 140 5.47 17.75 -2.80
C LEU A 140 4.25 18.32 -2.07
N PRO A 141 3.42 19.17 -2.72
CA PRO A 141 2.33 19.89 -2.06
C PRO A 141 1.23 18.98 -1.50
N HIS A 142 1.15 17.73 -1.98
CA HIS A 142 0.15 16.77 -1.53
C HIS A 142 0.65 15.85 -0.40
N LEU A 143 1.97 15.75 -0.19
CA LEU A 143 2.55 14.84 0.80
C LEU A 143 2.34 15.41 2.22
N ARG A 144 1.53 14.73 3.03
CA ARG A 144 1.15 15.14 4.39
C ARG A 144 1.81 14.30 5.48
N ARG A 145 2.19 13.07 5.16
CA ARG A 145 2.72 12.09 6.11
C ARG A 145 3.90 11.34 5.52
N LEU A 146 4.91 11.09 6.35
CA LEU A 146 6.04 10.22 6.07
C LEU A 146 6.18 9.27 7.26
N TRP A 147 6.12 7.97 7.02
CA TRP A 147 6.25 6.91 8.02
C TRP A 147 7.53 6.12 7.76
N GLN A 148 8.30 5.84 8.80
CA GLN A 148 9.51 5.02 8.72
C GLN A 148 9.31 3.72 9.50
N LEU A 149 9.36 2.58 8.81
CA LEU A 149 9.09 1.27 9.40
C LEU A 149 10.08 0.94 10.52
N ASP A 150 11.37 1.13 10.30
CA ASP A 150 12.40 0.80 11.29
C ASP A 150 12.42 1.75 12.49
N ALA A 151 11.66 2.86 12.43
CA ALA A 151 11.43 3.78 13.54
C ALA A 151 10.13 3.45 14.32
N GLY A 152 9.48 2.32 14.05
CA GLY A 152 8.28 1.87 14.75
C GLY A 152 6.97 2.45 14.22
N ALA A 153 6.94 2.90 12.95
CA ALA A 153 5.73 3.50 12.38
C ALA A 153 4.56 2.51 12.26
N LEU A 154 4.84 1.19 12.14
CA LEU A 154 3.79 0.19 12.12
C LEU A 154 3.06 0.17 13.48
N GLU A 155 3.80 0.10 14.57
CA GLU A 155 3.26 0.12 15.93
C GLU A 155 2.50 1.41 16.22
N GLU A 156 3.02 2.56 15.77
CA GLU A 156 2.32 3.86 15.89
C GLU A 156 0.97 3.84 15.16
N LEU A 157 0.93 3.30 13.93
CA LEU A 157 -0.30 3.20 13.16
C LEU A 157 -1.31 2.26 13.83
N LEU A 158 -0.86 1.10 14.30
CA LEU A 158 -1.72 0.15 15.01
C LEU A 158 -2.33 0.79 16.27
N ALA A 159 -1.51 1.48 17.07
CA ALA A 159 -1.99 2.19 18.26
C ALA A 159 -2.99 3.30 17.93
N ALA A 160 -2.75 4.07 16.86
CA ALA A 160 -3.70 5.09 16.41
C ALA A 160 -5.06 4.51 15.99
N GLY A 161 -5.08 3.26 15.53
CA GLY A 161 -6.28 2.55 15.10
C GLY A 161 -7.11 1.95 16.21
N GLU A 162 -6.61 1.84 17.45
CA GLU A 162 -7.29 1.12 18.55
C GLU A 162 -8.70 1.66 18.85
N SER A 163 -8.92 2.97 18.66
CA SER A 163 -10.21 3.64 18.91
C SER A 163 -11.19 3.62 17.73
N VAL A 164 -10.78 3.07 16.58
CA VAL A 164 -11.64 2.94 15.40
C VAL A 164 -12.45 1.65 15.53
N GLU A 165 -13.70 1.66 15.07
CA GLU A 165 -14.53 0.44 15.06
C GLU A 165 -14.27 -0.37 13.78
N ASP A 166 -14.31 -1.70 13.90
CA ASP A 166 -14.11 -2.62 12.76
C ASP A 166 -15.18 -2.40 11.67
N ASP A 167 -16.41 -2.06 12.07
CA ASP A 167 -17.52 -1.70 11.17
C ASP A 167 -17.19 -0.51 10.25
N LEU A 168 -16.27 0.38 10.63
CA LEU A 168 -15.82 1.44 9.73
C LEU A 168 -14.96 0.86 8.60
N VAL A 169 -14.02 -0.02 8.92
CA VAL A 169 -13.16 -0.69 7.94
C VAL A 169 -14.01 -1.50 6.97
N GLU A 170 -14.98 -2.26 7.50
CA GLU A 170 -15.88 -3.07 6.69
C GLU A 170 -16.68 -2.24 5.69
N ARG A 171 -17.23 -1.10 6.14
CA ARG A 171 -17.95 -0.17 5.25
C ARG A 171 -17.06 0.39 4.14
N HIS A 172 -15.80 0.70 4.45
CA HIS A 172 -14.84 1.15 3.44
C HIS A 172 -14.53 0.05 2.42
N ARG A 173 -14.28 -1.17 2.89
CA ARG A 173 -13.98 -2.34 2.05
C ARG A 173 -15.11 -2.63 1.07
N LEU A 174 -16.35 -2.70 1.56
CA LEU A 174 -17.53 -2.98 0.75
C LEU A 174 -17.85 -1.86 -0.27
N ALA A 175 -17.32 -0.65 -0.08
CA ALA A 175 -17.45 0.44 -1.05
C ALA A 175 -16.43 0.35 -2.20
N VAL A 176 -15.41 -0.51 -2.10
CA VAL A 176 -14.43 -0.75 -3.16
C VAL A 176 -15.05 -1.62 -4.26
N THR A 177 -14.84 -1.21 -5.51
CA THR A 177 -15.28 -1.97 -6.69
C THR A 177 -14.06 -2.37 -7.52
N PRO A 178 -14.19 -3.33 -8.45
CA PRO A 178 -13.08 -3.69 -9.35
C PRO A 178 -12.59 -2.55 -10.24
N SER A 179 -13.41 -1.51 -10.42
CA SER A 179 -13.06 -0.28 -11.16
C SER A 179 -12.47 0.82 -10.28
N SER A 180 -12.34 0.56 -8.97
CA SER A 180 -11.82 1.49 -7.99
C SER A 180 -10.32 1.26 -7.76
N PRO A 181 -9.53 2.34 -7.64
CA PRO A 181 -9.87 3.72 -7.97
C PRO A 181 -9.80 3.99 -9.46
N ARG A 182 -10.69 4.85 -9.95
CA ARG A 182 -10.71 5.25 -11.36
C ARG A 182 -9.38 5.95 -11.68
N PRO A 183 -8.56 5.46 -12.61
CA PRO A 183 -7.29 6.10 -12.91
C PRO A 183 -7.53 7.53 -13.40
N SER A 184 -6.94 8.50 -12.70
CA SER A 184 -6.99 9.91 -13.09
C SER A 184 -6.00 10.15 -14.23
N SER A 185 -6.47 10.03 -15.47
CA SER A 185 -5.73 10.33 -16.71
C SER A 185 -4.44 9.54 -16.95
N THR A 186 -4.03 9.49 -18.21
CA THR A 186 -2.94 8.70 -18.79
C THR A 186 -1.62 8.90 -18.03
N PRO A 187 -0.87 7.82 -17.69
CA PRO A 187 0.44 7.97 -17.06
C PRO A 187 1.37 8.75 -17.98
N ARG A 188 1.99 9.80 -17.44
CA ARG A 188 3.00 10.60 -18.14
C ARG A 188 4.33 9.88 -18.01
N ALA A 189 5.04 9.69 -19.11
CA ALA A 189 6.33 8.99 -19.08
C ALA A 189 7.35 9.75 -18.20
N PRO A 190 8.15 9.05 -17.38
CA PRO A 190 9.24 9.68 -16.64
C PRO A 190 10.26 10.31 -17.61
N PRO A 191 10.95 11.37 -17.19
CA PRO A 191 12.09 11.87 -17.96
C PRO A 191 13.15 10.75 -18.10
N ALA A 192 13.66 10.56 -19.32
CA ALA A 192 14.70 9.56 -19.58
C ALA A 192 15.91 9.83 -18.69
N ALA A 193 16.37 8.80 -17.96
CA ALA A 193 17.59 8.88 -17.17
C ALA A 193 18.78 9.23 -18.09
N PRO A 194 19.68 10.14 -17.70
CA PRO A 194 20.94 10.29 -18.41
C PRO A 194 21.70 8.97 -18.31
N ARG A 195 22.03 8.37 -19.46
CA ARG A 195 22.91 7.20 -19.51
C ARG A 195 24.23 7.61 -18.84
N ALA A 196 24.60 6.90 -17.77
CA ALA A 196 25.96 6.98 -17.25
C ALA A 196 26.93 6.66 -18.38
N ALA A 197 27.89 7.57 -18.62
CA ALA A 197 28.94 7.44 -19.62
C ALA A 197 30.01 6.43 -19.18
#